data_AF-A0A834Y9V6-F1
#
_entry.id   AF-A0A834Y9V6-F1
#
_cell.length_a   1.000
_cell.length_b   1.000
_cell.length_c   1.000
_cell.angle_alpha   90.00
_cell.angle_beta   90.00
_cell.angle_gamma   90.00
#
_symmetry.space_group_name_H-M   'P 1'
#
loop_
_entity.id
_entity.type
_entity.pdbx_description
1 polymer ?
#
loop_
_entity_poly.entity_id
_entity_poly.type
_entity_poly.pdbx_seq_one_letter_code
_entity_poly.pdbx_strand_id
1 'polypeptide(L)'
;MATRYWVVTLPVQTSASSLWSRLQEAISKHSFDTPLYRFNTPDLRVGTLDSLLSLSDDLSKSNSFVEGVSQKIRRQIEELERVSGVQNGALTVDGVPVDSYLTRFVWDEAKYPTMSPLRETVDSIHVQVAKIEDDLKVIVILHFSSFLNQILLERS
;
A
#
# COMPACT_ATOMS: atom_id res chain seq x y z
N MET A 1 14.69 -9.73 -6.31
CA MET A 1 14.35 -8.80 -7.41
C MET A 1 13.02 -8.14 -7.05
N ALA A 2 12.88 -6.82 -7.24
CA ALA A 2 11.61 -6.16 -6.95
C ALA A 2 10.60 -6.48 -8.06
N THR A 3 9.50 -7.15 -7.70
CA THR A 3 8.38 -7.40 -8.62
C THR A 3 7.69 -6.08 -8.92
N ARG A 4 7.51 -5.76 -10.20
CA ARG A 4 6.82 -4.53 -10.64
C ARG A 4 5.43 -4.90 -11.14
N TYR A 5 4.44 -4.15 -10.70
CA TYR A 5 3.06 -4.27 -11.16
C TYR A 5 2.65 -3.01 -11.91
N TRP A 6 1.80 -3.19 -12.90
CA TRP A 6 1.16 -2.10 -13.63
C TRP A 6 -0.33 -2.17 -13.34
N VAL A 7 -0.90 -1.03 -12.94
CA VAL A 7 -2.34 -0.88 -12.77
C VAL A 7 -2.84 -0.01 -13.91
N VAL A 8 -3.86 -0.48 -14.62
CA VAL A 8 -4.48 0.23 -15.73
C VAL A 8 -5.99 0.24 -15.56
N THR A 9 -6.61 1.36 -15.91
CA THR A 9 -8.06 1.50 -15.96
C THR A 9 -8.48 1.76 -17.39
N LEU A 10 -9.60 1.15 -17.81
CA LEU A 10 -10.12 1.25 -19.16
C LEU A 10 -11.62 1.57 -19.10
N PRO A 11 -12.12 2.49 -19.94
CA PRO A 11 -13.54 2.80 -19.98
C PRO A 11 -14.33 1.60 -20.49
N VAL A 12 -15.37 1.19 -19.76
CA VAL A 12 -16.26 0.10 -20.18
C VAL A 12 -17.24 0.64 -21.21
N GLN A 13 -17.10 0.22 -22.47
CA GLN A 13 -18.00 0.63 -23.56
C GLN A 13 -19.26 -0.25 -23.68
N THR A 14 -19.11 -1.58 -23.56
CA THR A 14 -20.20 -2.54 -23.76
C THR A 14 -20.42 -3.43 -22.55
N SER A 15 -19.40 -4.19 -22.15
CA SER A 15 -19.40 -4.97 -20.92
C SER A 15 -17.98 -5.18 -20.40
N ALA A 16 -17.83 -5.24 -19.08
CA ALA A 16 -16.54 -5.49 -18.44
C ALA A 16 -15.95 -6.86 -18.83
N SER A 17 -16.81 -7.87 -19.02
CA SER A 17 -16.41 -9.22 -19.45
C SER A 17 -15.81 -9.23 -20.86
N SER A 18 -16.46 -8.56 -21.82
CA SER A 18 -15.96 -8.46 -23.19
C SER A 18 -14.67 -7.64 -23.26
N LEU A 19 -14.58 -6.55 -22.51
CA LEU A 19 -13.36 -5.73 -22.41
C LEU A 19 -12.20 -6.54 -21.82
N TRP A 20 -12.47 -7.32 -20.77
CA TRP A 20 -11.48 -8.22 -20.16
C TRP A 20 -10.94 -9.24 -21.15
N SER A 21 -11.82 -9.95 -21.87
CA SER A 21 -11.40 -10.95 -22.86
C SER A 21 -10.56 -10.33 -23.98
N ARG A 22 -10.95 -9.14 -24.47
CA ARG A 22 -10.18 -8.40 -25.50
C ARG A 22 -8.81 -7.96 -24.99
N LEU A 23 -8.74 -7.44 -23.76
CA LEU A 23 -7.48 -7.04 -23.13
C LEU A 23 -6.54 -8.23 -22.99
N GLN A 24 -7.05 -9.36 -22.50
CA GLN A 24 -6.28 -10.59 -22.34
C GLN A 24 -5.76 -11.10 -23.68
N GLU A 25 -6.60 -11.11 -24.72
CA GLU A 25 -6.19 -11.49 -26.07
C GLU A 25 -5.11 -10.56 -26.62
N ALA A 26 -5.29 -9.24 -26.52
CA ALA A 26 -4.34 -8.24 -27.02
C ALA A 26 -2.97 -8.36 -26.33
N ILE A 27 -2.95 -8.50 -25.00
CA ILE A 27 -1.70 -8.65 -24.25
C ILE A 27 -1.03 -9.98 -24.57
N SER A 28 -1.79 -11.08 -24.63
CA SER A 28 -1.23 -12.41 -24.97
C SER A 28 -0.55 -12.46 -26.35
N LYS A 29 -0.99 -11.62 -27.30
CA LYS A 29 -0.38 -11.51 -28.63
C LYS A 29 1.00 -10.85 -28.61
N HIS A 30 1.24 -9.94 -27.66
CA HIS A 30 2.50 -9.20 -27.55
C HIS A 30 3.43 -9.72 -26.44
N SER A 31 2.85 -10.25 -25.36
CA SER A 31 3.57 -10.71 -24.17
C SER A 31 2.73 -11.80 -23.46
N PHE A 32 2.89 -13.04 -23.93
CA PHE A 32 2.10 -14.19 -23.48
C PHE A 32 2.33 -14.58 -22.01
N ASP A 33 3.46 -14.15 -21.43
CA ASP A 33 3.91 -14.45 -20.08
C ASP A 33 3.57 -13.34 -19.07
N THR A 34 2.87 -12.28 -19.50
CA THR A 34 2.39 -11.22 -18.60
C THR A 34 1.08 -11.65 -17.95
N PRO A 35 1.05 -11.97 -16.64
CA PRO A 35 -0.18 -12.34 -15.96
C PRO A 35 -1.10 -11.13 -15.79
N LEU A 36 -2.41 -11.37 -15.89
CA LEU A 36 -3.44 -10.36 -15.73
C LEU A 36 -4.35 -10.70 -14.57
N TYR A 37 -4.59 -9.72 -13.71
CA TYR A 37 -5.45 -9.86 -12.53
C TYR A 37 -6.52 -8.78 -12.56
N ARG A 38 -7.73 -9.13 -12.11
CA ARG A 38 -8.79 -8.14 -11.92
C ARG A 38 -8.54 -7.42 -10.61
N PHE A 39 -8.59 -6.10 -10.67
CA PHE A 39 -8.54 -5.24 -9.50
C PHE A 39 -9.96 -4.77 -9.19
N ASN A 40 -10.59 -5.37 -8.18
CA ASN A 40 -11.98 -5.10 -7.85
C ASN A 40 -12.06 -3.90 -6.90
N THR A 41 -12.48 -2.76 -7.44
CA THR A 41 -12.81 -1.55 -6.67
C THR A 41 -14.33 -1.42 -6.61
N PRO A 42 -14.94 -1.17 -5.43
CA PRO A 42 -16.38 -0.96 -5.33
C PRO A 42 -16.79 0.40 -5.90
N ASP A 43 -18.10 0.59 -6.03
CA ASP A 43 -18.66 1.91 -6.35
C ASP A 43 -18.54 2.81 -5.11
N LEU A 44 -17.63 3.79 -5.19
CA LEU A 44 -17.39 4.74 -4.11
C LEU A 44 -18.29 5.96 -4.28
N ARG A 45 -18.80 6.49 -3.16
CA ARG A 45 -19.59 7.71 -3.17
C ARG A 45 -18.73 8.93 -3.50
N VAL A 46 -18.82 9.36 -4.75
CA VAL A 46 -18.17 10.57 -5.26
C VAL A 46 -19.05 11.81 -5.08
N GLY A 47 -18.40 12.97 -4.89
CA GLY A 47 -19.06 14.27 -4.76
C GLY A 47 -19.27 14.98 -6.10
N THR A 48 -19.11 16.31 -6.11
CA THR A 48 -19.14 17.10 -7.35
C THR A 48 -17.83 16.95 -8.14
N LEU A 49 -17.85 17.35 -9.42
CA LEU A 49 -16.65 17.38 -10.25
C LEU A 49 -15.53 18.25 -9.62
N ASP A 50 -15.87 19.43 -9.10
CA ASP A 50 -14.90 20.30 -8.42
C ASP A 50 -14.26 19.62 -7.21
N SER A 51 -15.06 18.87 -6.44
CA SER A 51 -14.57 18.09 -5.31
C SER A 51 -13.62 16.98 -5.75
N LEU A 52 -13.88 16.35 -6.90
CA LEU A 52 -13.03 15.32 -7.49
C LEU A 52 -11.71 15.89 -8.03
N LEU A 53 -11.76 17.06 -8.69
CA LEU A 53 -10.56 17.73 -9.17
C LEU A 53 -9.63 18.12 -8.02
N SER A 54 -10.19 18.76 -6.98
CA SER A 54 -9.44 19.07 -5.75
C SER A 54 -8.90 17.80 -5.08
N LEU A 55 -9.71 16.74 -5.01
CA LEU A 55 -9.28 15.48 -4.41
C LEU A 55 -8.17 14.79 -5.21
N SER A 56 -8.13 14.94 -6.54
CA SER A 56 -7.08 14.38 -7.39
C SER A 56 -5.69 14.92 -7.01
N ASP A 57 -5.59 16.22 -6.76
CA ASP A 57 -4.33 16.85 -6.32
C ASP A 57 -3.92 16.36 -4.93
N ASP A 58 -4.88 16.22 -4.01
CA ASP A 58 -4.63 15.76 -2.66
C ASP A 58 -4.31 14.25 -2.60
N LEU A 59 -4.90 13.44 -3.48
CA LEU A 59 -4.57 12.02 -3.65
C LEU A 59 -3.12 11.83 -4.09
N SER A 60 -2.62 12.69 -4.98
CA SER A 60 -1.20 12.65 -5.38
C SER A 60 -0.27 12.88 -4.18
N LYS A 61 -0.55 13.89 -3.36
CA LYS A 61 0.20 14.17 -2.12
C LYS A 61 0.09 13.03 -1.12
N SER A 62 -1.12 12.51 -0.91
CA SER A 62 -1.37 11.41 0.01
C SER A 62 -0.63 10.15 -0.43
N ASN A 63 -0.64 9.82 -1.72
CA ASN A 63 0.10 8.69 -2.27
C ASN A 63 1.61 8.81 -2.00
N SER A 64 2.22 9.97 -2.31
CA SER A 64 3.65 10.20 -2.03
C SER A 64 3.98 10.09 -0.54
N PHE A 65 3.10 10.58 0.34
CA PHE A 65 3.26 10.46 1.78
C PHE A 65 3.22 8.99 2.24
N VAL A 66 2.20 8.23 1.82
CA VAL A 66 2.03 6.81 2.19
C VAL A 66 3.19 5.96 1.66
N GLU A 67 3.65 6.21 0.43
CA GLU A 67 4.82 5.56 -0.12
C GLU A 67 6.08 5.88 0.70
N GLY A 68 6.27 7.15 1.06
CA GLY A 68 7.38 7.60 1.90
C GLY A 68 7.42 6.91 3.26
N VAL A 69 6.28 6.82 3.95
CA VAL A 69 6.16 6.11 5.24
C VAL A 69 6.44 4.62 5.08
N SER A 70 5.89 3.98 4.03
CA SER A 70 6.13 2.56 3.74
C SER A 70 7.62 2.26 3.50
N GLN A 71 8.32 3.13 2.76
CA GLN A 71 9.76 3.00 2.55
C GLN A 71 10.56 3.21 3.84
N LYS A 72 10.14 4.13 4.72
CA LYS A 72 10.77 4.31 6.04
C LYS A 72 10.61 3.05 6.90
N ILE A 73 9.40 2.49 6.98
CA ILE A 73 9.13 1.24 7.72
C ILE A 73 10.04 0.12 7.22
N ARG A 74 10.09 -0.09 5.90
CA ARG A 74 10.96 -1.11 5.30
C ARG A 74 12.43 -0.92 5.72
N ARG A 75 12.97 0.30 5.61
CA ARG A 75 14.36 0.60 6.01
C ARG A 75 14.61 0.31 7.49
N GLN A 76 13.64 0.60 8.36
CA GLN A 76 13.77 0.31 9.79
C GLN A 76 13.78 -1.19 10.07
N ILE A 77 12.95 -1.97 9.37
CA ILE A 77 12.96 -3.43 9.50
C ILE A 77 14.30 -4.00 9.04
N GLU A 78 14.79 -3.59 7.87
CA GLU A 78 16.10 -4.03 7.34
C GLU A 78 17.26 -3.67 8.28
N GLU A 79 17.20 -2.51 8.93
CA GLU A 79 18.17 -2.10 9.95
C GLU A 79 18.11 -2.99 11.20
N LEU A 80 16.90 -3.28 11.69
CA LEU A 80 16.69 -4.14 12.86
C LEU A 80 17.17 -5.58 12.62
N GLU A 81 16.93 -6.13 11.42
CA GLU A 81 17.45 -7.45 11.01
C GLU A 81 18.98 -7.46 10.99
N ARG A 82 19.59 -6.39 10.48
CA ARG A 82 21.05 -6.23 10.45
C ARG A 82 21.66 -6.19 11.85
N VAL A 83 21.05 -5.46 12.78
CA VAL A 83 21.56 -5.30 14.16
C VAL A 83 21.33 -6.56 14.99
N SER A 84 20.15 -7.18 14.86
CA SER A 84 19.80 -8.39 15.64
C SER A 84 20.46 -9.66 15.11
N GLY A 85 20.90 -9.67 13.85
CA GLY A 85 21.38 -10.87 13.15
C GLY A 85 20.27 -11.87 12.83
N VAL A 86 19.01 -11.55 13.14
CA VAL A 86 17.84 -12.35 12.81
C VAL A 86 17.24 -11.81 11.52
N GLN A 87 17.24 -12.63 10.48
CA GLN A 87 16.54 -12.32 9.25
C GLN A 87 15.06 -12.61 9.46
N ASN A 88 14.22 -11.58 9.47
CA ASN A 88 12.80 -11.84 9.33
C ASN A 88 12.55 -12.19 7.86
N GLY A 89 11.58 -13.07 7.60
CA GLY A 89 11.26 -13.49 6.25
C GLY A 89 10.79 -12.32 5.38
N ALA A 90 10.40 -12.63 4.14
CA ALA A 90 9.77 -11.62 3.28
C ALA A 90 8.56 -10.98 3.99
N LEU A 91 8.42 -9.66 3.86
CA LEU A 91 7.30 -8.92 4.42
C LEU A 91 5.96 -9.49 3.90
N THR A 92 4.99 -9.63 4.80
CA THR A 92 3.64 -10.13 4.50
C THR A 92 2.59 -9.11 4.94
N VAL A 93 1.43 -9.13 4.30
CA VAL A 93 0.23 -8.41 4.72
C VAL A 93 -0.68 -9.41 5.42
N ASP A 94 -0.87 -9.28 6.73
CA ASP A 94 -1.67 -10.22 7.54
C ASP A 94 -1.30 -11.71 7.33
N GLY A 95 0.01 -11.99 7.20
CA GLY A 95 0.54 -13.32 6.93
C GLY A 95 0.46 -13.77 5.47
N VAL A 96 -0.12 -12.96 4.58
CA VAL A 96 -0.22 -13.23 3.14
C VAL A 96 0.98 -12.59 2.40
N PRO A 97 1.66 -13.31 1.49
CA PRO A 97 2.69 -12.72 0.64
C PRO A 97 2.16 -11.52 -0.16
N VAL A 98 2.97 -10.47 -0.30
CA VAL A 98 2.56 -9.22 -0.98
C VAL A 98 2.05 -9.47 -2.40
N ASP A 99 2.69 -10.37 -3.15
CA ASP A 99 2.23 -10.75 -4.51
C ASP A 99 0.81 -11.34 -4.50
N SER A 100 0.54 -12.26 -3.58
CA SER A 100 -0.79 -12.86 -3.42
C SER A 100 -1.83 -11.84 -2.96
N TYR A 101 -1.44 -10.89 -2.11
CA TYR A 101 -2.32 -9.81 -1.67
C TYR A 101 -2.72 -8.88 -2.83
N LEU A 102 -1.76 -8.45 -3.65
CA LEU A 102 -2.01 -7.55 -4.79
C LEU A 102 -2.86 -8.22 -5.89
N THR A 103 -2.58 -9.49 -6.19
CA THR A 103 -3.26 -10.23 -7.27
C THR A 103 -4.67 -10.69 -6.91
N ARG A 104 -5.01 -10.68 -5.61
CA ARG A 104 -6.32 -11.07 -5.07
C ARG A 104 -6.92 -9.97 -4.20
N PHE A 105 -6.56 -8.71 -4.49
CA PHE A 105 -7.02 -7.56 -3.72
C PHE A 105 -8.55 -7.53 -3.61
N VAL A 106 -9.03 -7.27 -2.40
CA VAL A 106 -10.43 -7.04 -2.10
C VAL A 106 -10.51 -5.77 -1.25
N TRP A 107 -11.45 -4.90 -1.60
CA TRP A 107 -11.71 -3.71 -0.82
C TRP A 107 -12.28 -4.08 0.56
N ASP A 108 -11.67 -3.56 1.61
CA ASP A 108 -12.14 -3.75 2.98
C ASP A 108 -13.26 -2.73 3.28
N GLU A 109 -14.50 -3.11 3.00
CA GLU A 109 -15.67 -2.27 3.25
C GLU A 109 -15.93 -1.99 4.73
N ALA A 110 -15.48 -2.88 5.63
CA ALA A 110 -15.62 -2.69 7.06
C ALA A 110 -14.69 -1.57 7.55
N LYS A 111 -13.46 -1.52 7.01
CA LYS A 111 -12.47 -0.49 7.32
C LYS A 111 -12.70 0.80 6.53
N TYR A 112 -13.17 0.69 5.28
CA TYR A 112 -13.37 1.81 4.36
C TYR A 112 -14.76 1.72 3.71
N PRO A 113 -15.83 2.19 4.40
CA PRO A 113 -17.20 2.10 3.90
C PRO A 113 -17.40 2.81 2.56
N THR A 114 -18.11 2.15 1.63
CA THR A 114 -18.35 2.66 0.27
C THR A 114 -19.35 3.82 0.21
N MET A 115 -20.21 3.91 1.22
CA MET A 115 -21.23 4.96 1.37
C MET A 115 -20.70 6.26 2.00
N SER A 116 -19.50 6.22 2.58
CA SER A 116 -18.82 7.42 3.09
C SER A 116 -18.34 8.28 1.92
N PRO A 117 -18.39 9.62 2.03
CA PRO A 117 -17.79 10.50 1.04
C PRO A 117 -16.33 10.12 0.79
N LEU A 118 -15.94 10.01 -0.48
CA LEU A 118 -14.59 9.57 -0.87
C LEU A 118 -13.45 10.32 -0.16
N ARG A 119 -13.64 11.63 0.09
CA ARG A 119 -12.67 12.46 0.81
C ARG A 119 -12.43 11.97 2.23
N GLU A 120 -13.47 11.57 2.96
CA GLU A 120 -13.34 11.05 4.32
C GLU A 120 -12.55 9.74 4.35
N THR A 121 -12.72 8.88 3.33
CA THR A 121 -11.94 7.65 3.20
C THR A 121 -10.45 7.98 3.01
N VAL A 122 -10.13 8.95 2.16
CA VAL A 122 -8.74 9.39 1.93
C VAL A 122 -8.12 10.01 3.18
N ASP A 123 -8.87 10.88 3.88
CA ASP A 123 -8.41 11.52 5.11
C ASP A 123 -8.19 10.48 6.23
N SER A 124 -9.10 9.50 6.35
CA SER A 124 -8.97 8.39 7.30
C SER A 124 -7.72 7.55 7.04
N ILE A 125 -7.45 7.20 5.77
CA ILE A 125 -6.21 6.50 5.39
C ILE A 125 -4.99 7.35 5.77
N HIS A 126 -5.00 8.64 5.47
CA HIS A 126 -3.90 9.55 5.77
C HIS A 126 -3.61 9.62 7.28
N VAL A 127 -4.65 9.82 8.11
CA VAL A 127 -4.54 9.87 9.57
C VAL A 127 -4.01 8.54 10.13
N GLN A 128 -4.49 7.40 9.62
CA GLN A 128 -4.01 6.09 10.05
C GLN A 128 -2.52 5.91 9.72
N VAL A 129 -2.08 6.30 8.52
CA VAL A 129 -0.67 6.18 8.12
C VAL A 129 0.21 7.16 8.89
N ALA A 130 -0.25 8.38 9.17
CA ALA A 130 0.46 9.33 10.00
C ALA A 130 0.66 8.79 11.43
N LYS A 131 -0.38 8.20 12.02
CA LYS A 131 -0.28 7.54 13.33
C LYS A 131 0.74 6.39 13.32
N ILE A 132 0.73 5.55 12.28
CA ILE A 132 1.73 4.48 12.13
C ILE A 132 3.15 5.06 12.06
N GLU A 133 3.34 6.17 11.35
CA GLU A 133 4.65 6.84 11.28
C GLU A 133 5.11 7.34 12.66
N ASP A 134 4.21 7.97 13.42
CA ASP A 134 4.53 8.48 14.76
C ASP A 134 4.83 7.36 15.74
N ASP A 135 4.03 6.28 15.73
CA ASP A 135 4.27 5.08 16.53
C ASP A 135 5.63 4.45 16.19
N LEU A 136 6.00 4.39 14.90
CA LEU A 136 7.31 3.92 14.46
C LEU A 136 8.45 4.77 15.03
N LYS A 137 8.34 6.11 14.98
CA LYS A 137 9.36 7.02 15.53
C LYS A 137 9.58 6.75 17.03
N VAL A 138 8.50 6.55 17.79
CA VAL A 138 8.57 6.25 19.22
C VAL A 138 9.31 4.93 19.47
N ILE A 139 8.97 3.87 18.73
CA ILE A 139 9.62 2.56 18.86
C ILE A 139 11.12 2.66 18.58
N VAL A 140 11.52 3.37 17.52
CA VAL A 140 12.94 3.55 17.14
C VAL A 140 13.70 4.31 18.23
N ILE A 141 13.12 5.38 18.79
CA ILE A 141 13.74 6.16 19.89
C ILE A 141 13.93 5.29 21.13
N LEU A 142 12.90 4.54 21.53
CA LEU A 142 12.95 3.67 22.71
C LEU A 142 14.00 2.56 22.56
N HIS A 143 14.07 1.94 21.38
CA HIS A 143 15.08 0.91 21.09
C HIS A 143 16.50 1.48 21.18
N PHE A 144 16.75 2.63 20.56
CA PHE A 144 18.08 3.27 20.60
C PHE A 144 18.48 3.67 22.03
N SER A 145 17.55 4.21 22.81
CA SER A 145 17.78 4.53 24.23
C SER A 145 18.13 3.29 25.05
N SER A 146 17.40 2.19 24.84
CA SER A 146 17.64 0.93 25.55
C SER A 146 19.00 0.31 25.19
N PHE A 147 19.35 0.33 23.90
CA PHE A 147 20.63 -0.16 23.39
C PHE A 147 21.82 0.64 23.95
N LEU A 148 21.72 1.98 23.99
CA LEU A 148 22.75 2.82 24.59
C LEU A 148 22.95 2.53 26.08
N ASN A 149 21.86 2.34 26.83
CA ASN A 149 21.95 1.99 28.25
C ASN A 149 22.66 0.64 28.46
N GLN A 150 22.42 -0.34 27.59
CA GLN A 150 23.10 -1.65 27.67
C GLN A 150 24.61 -1.55 27.41
N ILE A 151 25.03 -0.78 26.41
CA ILE A 151 26.46 -0.54 26.13
C ILE A 151 27.14 0.17 27.31
N LEU A 152 26.46 1.14 27.94
CA LEU A 152 27.00 1.85 29.09
C LEU A 152 27.17 0.92 30.30
N LEU A 153 26.23 -0.01 30.52
CA LEU A 153 26.32 -1.01 31.59
C LEU A 153 27.40 -2.06 31.36
N GLU A 154 27.65 -2.49 30.11
CA GLU A 154 28.73 -3.43 29.79
C GLU A 154 30.14 -2.82 29.91
N ARG A 155 30.23 -1.48 29.95
CA ARG A 155 31.50 -0.74 30.07
C ARG A 155 31.82 -0.27 31.49
N SER A 156 30.94 -0.51 32.47
CA SER A 156 31.14 -0.19 33.90
C SER A 156 31.52 -1.43 34.71
#